data_AF-U3TDJ3-F1
#
_entry.id   AF-U3TDJ3-F1
#
_cell.length_a   1.000
_cell.length_b   1.000
_cell.length_c   1.000
_cell.angle_alpha   90.00
_cell.angle_beta   90.00
_cell.angle_gamma   90.00
#
_symmetry.space_group_name_H-M   'P 1'
#
loop_
_entity.id
_entity.type
_entity.pdbx_description
1 polymer ?
#
loop_
_entity_poly.entity_id
_entity_poly.type
_entity_poly.pdbx_seq_one_letter_code
_entity_poly.pdbx_strand_id
1 'polypeptide(L)'
;EEVDFVATIIYPSLKASFIWMGLSNIWNECNWQWSDGARLDYKALSEESDCIGFRTNFRQRYITEWLTTSCSLRNYVLCKSPPQSEDPA
;
A
#
# COMPACT_ATOMS: atom_id res chain seq x y z
N GLU A 1 10.14 -13.90 -3.09
CA GLU A 1 11.11 -13.36 -4.07
C GLU A 1 11.12 -11.82 -4.09
N GLU A 2 10.08 -11.10 -4.54
CA GLU A 2 10.08 -9.62 -4.51
C GLU A 2 9.85 -9.03 -3.10
N VAL A 3 8.89 -9.56 -2.34
CA VAL A 3 8.61 -9.11 -0.96
C VAL A 3 9.81 -9.30 -0.03
N ASP A 4 10.52 -10.43 -0.17
CA ASP A 4 11.72 -10.72 0.61
C ASP A 4 12.85 -9.72 0.29
N PHE A 5 13.04 -9.40 -0.99
CA PHE A 5 14.00 -8.38 -1.43
C PHE A 5 13.66 -7.00 -0.86
N VAL A 6 12.41 -6.58 -0.93
CA VAL A 6 11.95 -5.31 -0.33
C VAL A 6 12.23 -5.29 1.17
N ALA A 7 12.02 -6.40 1.86
CA ALA A 7 12.32 -6.52 3.28
C ALA A 7 13.82 -6.22 3.56
N THR A 8 14.74 -6.72 2.71
CA THR A 8 16.18 -6.45 2.84
C THR A 8 16.55 -4.96 2.70
N ILE A 9 15.80 -4.18 1.92
CA ILE A 9 16.03 -2.73 1.76
C ILE A 9 15.57 -1.97 3.01
N ILE A 10 14.48 -2.44 3.62
CA ILE A 10 13.77 -1.74 4.69
C ILE A 10 14.47 -1.90 6.04
N TYR A 11 14.96 -3.10 6.39
CA TYR A 11 15.61 -3.32 7.70
C TYR A 11 16.84 -2.47 8.01
N PRO A 12 17.80 -2.28 7.08
CA PRO A 12 18.97 -1.46 7.37
C PRO A 12 18.64 0.04 7.36
N SER A 13 17.63 0.45 6.60
CA SER A 13 17.41 1.86 6.24
C SER A 13 16.33 2.55 7.08
N LEU A 14 15.34 1.81 7.59
CA LEU A 14 14.16 2.37 8.23
C LEU A 14 13.84 1.59 9.52
N LYS A 15 13.41 2.29 10.57
CA LYS A 15 12.83 1.71 11.80
C LYS A 15 11.34 2.08 11.90
N ALA A 16 10.57 1.89 10.83
CA ALA A 16 9.18 2.32 10.70
C ALA A 16 8.17 1.17 10.69
N SER A 17 7.34 0.98 11.73
CA SER A 17 6.46 -0.21 11.88
C SER A 17 5.48 -0.46 10.73
N PHE A 18 5.31 0.52 9.86
CA PHE A 18 4.43 0.49 8.71
C PHE A 18 5.00 1.38 7.59
N ILE A 19 4.91 0.89 6.36
CA ILE A 19 5.41 1.60 5.16
C ILE A 19 4.34 1.51 4.07
N TRP A 20 4.03 2.65 3.47
CA TRP A 20 3.10 2.76 2.36
C TRP A 20 3.64 2.09 1.10
N MET A 21 2.76 1.42 0.36
CA MET A 21 3.03 0.91 -0.99
C MET A 21 2.21 1.67 -2.02
N GLY A 22 2.57 1.53 -3.31
CA GLY A 22 1.86 2.18 -4.41
C GLY A 22 0.47 1.63 -4.72
N LEU A 23 -0.06 0.71 -3.91
CA LEU A 23 -1.40 0.15 -4.11
C LEU A 23 -2.44 1.06 -3.45
N SER A 24 -3.14 1.82 -4.29
CA SER A 24 -4.31 2.62 -3.92
C SER A 24 -5.57 2.02 -4.54
N ASN A 25 -6.73 2.19 -3.90
CA ASN A 25 -8.04 1.75 -4.42
C ASN A 25 -8.27 0.22 -4.45
N ILE A 26 -8.14 -0.46 -3.29
CA ILE A 26 -8.44 -1.91 -3.14
C ILE A 26 -9.84 -2.25 -3.61
N TRP A 27 -10.76 -1.33 -3.33
CA TRP A 27 -12.16 -1.55 -3.63
C TRP A 27 -12.45 -1.46 -5.10
N ASN A 28 -11.56 -0.93 -5.94
CA ASN A 28 -11.62 -0.87 -7.40
C ASN A 28 -13.05 -0.90 -7.97
N GLU A 29 -13.91 -0.03 -7.44
CA GLU A 29 -15.33 -0.03 -7.77
C GLU A 29 -15.97 -1.43 -7.73
N CYS A 30 -15.88 -2.15 -6.60
CA CYS A 30 -16.79 -3.24 -6.28
C CYS A 30 -18.16 -2.74 -6.73
N ASN A 31 -18.81 -3.47 -7.64
CA ASN A 31 -20.08 -3.05 -8.23
C ASN A 31 -21.15 -3.21 -7.15
N TRP A 32 -21.13 -2.31 -6.17
CA TRP A 32 -22.10 -2.24 -5.10
C TRP A 32 -23.42 -1.90 -5.78
N GLN A 33 -24.31 -2.87 -5.74
CA GLN A 33 -25.67 -2.74 -6.20
C GLN A 33 -26.56 -3.09 -5.02
N TRP A 34 -27.66 -2.37 -4.88
CA TRP A 34 -28.69 -2.77 -3.94
C TRP A 34 -29.27 -4.11 -4.42
N SER A 35 -29.56 -5.01 -3.47
CA SER A 35 -30.11 -6.33 -3.79
C SER A 35 -31.49 -6.29 -4.45
N ASP A 36 -32.18 -5.16 -4.34
CA ASP A 36 -33.47 -4.88 -4.98
C ASP A 36 -33.35 -4.30 -6.40
N GLY A 37 -32.11 -4.11 -6.90
CA GLY A 37 -31.84 -3.55 -8.23
C GLY A 37 -32.00 -2.03 -8.31
N ALA A 38 -32.22 -1.33 -7.19
CA ALA A 38 -32.22 0.12 -7.16
C ALA A 38 -30.85 0.67 -7.62
N ARG A 39 -30.88 1.79 -8.34
CA ARG A 39 -29.67 2.46 -8.79
C ARG A 39 -28.94 3.03 -7.57
N LEU A 40 -27.68 2.63 -7.37
CA LEU A 40 -26.82 3.23 -6.35
C LEU A 40 -26.26 4.57 -6.87
N ASP A 41 -27.01 5.65 -6.65
CA ASP A 41 -26.65 7.02 -7.03
C ASP A 41 -26.08 7.85 -5.86
N TYR A 42 -26.25 7.40 -4.63
CA TYR A 42 -25.68 7.98 -3.43
C TYR A 42 -24.44 7.20 -2.97
N LYS A 43 -23.27 7.83 -3.02
CA LYS A 43 -22.01 7.31 -2.47
C LYS A 43 -21.63 8.09 -1.21
N ALA A 44 -22.10 7.63 -0.04
CA ALA A 44 -21.51 8.03 1.24
C ALA A 44 -20.19 7.28 1.48
N LEU A 45 -19.24 7.44 0.55
CA LEU A 45 -17.86 7.05 0.82
C LEU A 45 -17.39 7.94 1.97
N SER A 46 -16.79 7.35 3.00
CA SER A 46 -16.15 8.15 4.06
C SER A 46 -15.22 9.16 3.39
N GLU A 47 -15.23 10.41 3.86
CA GLU A 47 -14.30 11.44 3.36
C GLU A 47 -12.83 10.98 3.51
N GLU A 48 -12.59 10.05 4.44
CA GLU A 48 -11.31 9.42 4.66
C GLU A 48 -11.09 8.26 3.68
N SER A 49 -10.05 8.38 2.85
CA SER A 49 -9.61 7.32 1.95
C SER A 49 -8.68 6.37 2.69
N ASP A 50 -8.87 5.06 2.47
CA ASP A 50 -7.96 4.03 2.95
C ASP A 50 -6.79 3.82 1.96
N CYS A 51 -5.58 3.83 2.48
CA CYS A 51 -4.36 3.51 1.77
C CYS A 51 -3.83 2.15 2.25
N ILE A 52 -3.02 1.48 1.42
CA ILE A 52 -2.38 0.22 1.80
C ILE A 52 -0.92 0.43 2.05
N GLY A 53 -0.45 -0.17 3.12
CA GLY A 53 0.94 -0.42 3.35
C GLY A 53 1.16 -1.83 3.84
N PHE A 54 2.40 -2.11 4.18
CA PHE A 54 2.76 -3.37 4.81
C PHE A 54 3.35 -3.12 6.18
N ARG A 55 2.98 -3.97 7.12
CA ARG A 55 3.55 -3.98 8.47
C ARG A 55 4.91 -4.64 8.43
N THR A 56 5.86 -4.01 9.09
CA THR A 56 7.24 -4.48 9.16
C THR A 56 7.59 -4.90 10.57
N ASN A 57 8.20 -6.07 10.74
CA ASN A 57 8.79 -6.46 12.01
C ASN A 57 10.31 -6.25 11.99
N PHE A 58 10.78 -5.12 12.52
CA PHE A 58 12.23 -4.81 12.55
C PHE A 58 13.06 -5.82 13.32
N ARG A 59 12.48 -6.46 14.34
CA ARG A 59 13.20 -7.43 15.17
C ARG A 59 13.43 -8.73 14.42
N GLN A 60 12.43 -9.16 13.65
CA GLN A 60 12.46 -10.47 13.01
C GLN A 60 12.81 -10.42 11.52
N ARG A 61 12.99 -9.22 10.96
CA ARG A 61 13.47 -9.00 9.59
C ARG A 61 12.61 -9.65 8.50
N TYR A 62 11.29 -9.62 8.64
CA TYR A 62 10.36 -9.92 7.53
C TYR A 62 9.11 -9.01 7.53
N ILE A 63 8.47 -8.90 6.37
CA ILE A 63 7.20 -8.19 6.16
C ILE A 63 6.08 -9.17 6.55
N THR A 64 5.19 -8.74 7.44
CA THR A 64 4.23 -9.67 8.07
C THR A 64 2.89 -9.73 7.34
N GLU A 65 2.34 -8.56 6.97
CA GLU A 65 0.96 -8.44 6.50
C GLU A 65 0.77 -7.14 5.73
N TRP A 66 -0.20 -7.13 4.81
CA TRP A 66 -0.69 -5.92 4.17
C TRP A 66 -1.87 -5.39 4.99
N LEU A 67 -1.90 -4.09 5.25
CA LEU A 67 -2.94 -3.46 6.06
C LEU A 67 -3.46 -2.21 5.38
N THR A 68 -4.75 -1.97 5.60
CA THR A 68 -5.41 -0.71 5.26
C THR A 68 -5.46 0.22 6.46
N THR A 69 -5.23 1.50 6.22
CA THR A 69 -5.47 2.55 7.22
C THR A 69 -5.65 3.89 6.53
N SER A 70 -6.05 4.90 7.29
CA SER A 70 -6.28 6.25 6.78
C SER A 70 -5.05 6.77 6.03
N CYS A 71 -5.25 7.20 4.78
CA CYS A 71 -4.25 7.86 3.96
C CYS A 71 -3.72 9.17 4.60
N SER A 72 -4.43 9.73 5.58
CA SER A 72 -4.00 10.95 6.27
C SER A 72 -2.78 10.74 7.18
N LEU A 73 -2.46 9.48 7.52
CA LEU A 73 -1.35 9.16 8.39
C LEU A 73 0.00 9.35 7.67
N ARG A 74 0.91 10.07 8.35
CA ARG A 74 2.26 10.32 7.85
C ARG A 74 3.15 9.08 8.09
N ASN A 75 3.43 8.33 7.02
CA ASN A 75 4.38 7.21 7.04
C ASN A 75 5.37 7.32 5.86
N TYR A 76 6.44 6.51 5.93
CA TYR A 76 7.37 6.35 4.80
C TYR A 76 6.70 5.65 3.62
N VAL A 77 7.17 5.94 2.41
CA VAL A 77 6.65 5.36 1.17
C VAL A 77 7.77 4.58 0.48
N LEU A 78 7.44 3.40 -0.03
CA LEU A 78 8.34 2.63 -0.90
C LEU A 78 8.03 2.94 -2.37
N CYS A 79 9.03 3.42 -3.10
CA CYS A 79 8.94 3.69 -4.54
C CYS A 79 9.65 2.59 -5.36
N LYS A 80 9.15 2.31 -6.56
CA LYS A 80 9.78 1.45 -7.55
C LYS A 80 10.10 2.27 -8.80
N SER A 81 11.35 2.19 -9.28
CA SER A 81 11.77 2.81 -10.54
C SER A 81 12.18 1.74 -11.55
N PRO A 82 12.15 2.05 -12.87
CA PRO A 82 12.82 1.23 -13.86
C PRO A 82 14.32 1.09 -13.56
N PRO A 83 14.99 0.06 -14.08
CA PRO A 83 16.45 0.01 -14.08
C PRO A 83 17.00 1.25 -14.79
N GLN A 84 18.06 1.87 -14.27
CA GLN A 84 18.80 2.85 -15.05
C GLN A 84 19.49 2.08 -16.18
N SER A 85 19.19 2.41 -17.44
CA SER A 85 20.02 1.95 -18.56
C SER A 85 21.43 2.45 -18.32
N GLU A 86 22.44 1.59 -18.47
CA GLU A 86 23.85 2.04 -18.43
C GLU A 86 24.01 3.26 -19.34
N ASP A 87 24.52 4.37 -18.78
CA ASP A 87 24.91 5.52 -19.57
C ASP A 87 25.87 5.04 -20.67
N PRO A 88 25.64 5.40 -21.95
CA PRO A 88 26.62 5.08 -22.98
C PRO A 88 27.91 5.85 -22.66
N ALA A 89 28.96 5.08 -22.35
CA ALA A 89 30.33 5.55 -22.16
C ALA A 89 30.90 6.25 -23.39
#